data_AF-A0A6N6KYS4-F1
#
_entry.id   AF-A0A6N6KYS4-F1
#
_cell.length_a   1.000
_cell.length_b   1.000
_cell.length_c   1.000
_cell.angle_alpha   90.00
_cell.angle_beta   90.00
_cell.angle_gamma   90.00
#
_symmetry.space_group_name_H-M   'P 1'
#
loop_
_entity.id
_entity.type
_entity.pdbx_description
1 polymer ?
#
loop_
_entity_poly.entity_id
_entity_poly.type
_entity_poly.pdbx_seq_one_letter_code
_entity_poly.pdbx_strand_id
1 'polypeptide(L)'
;MQKAAENGVGRILLWIGGLALLPLLFAGIYILLVSPQERDRFDAQYFDTGFQQKYAGFADVLEAGQSLASSPEDGLYRELTGLTVPGTVPENSLNGDVRYFRLPDDEPPDYRIIRYYEHLGKRSVVHYYTEVDGRWVLVPRDAYFYYDTGLWLQTWMPLTVTWWIILSGVLLTLFLRHRGLMWRRLWIMPRVNDTG
;
A
#
# COMPACT_ATOMS: atom_id res chain seq x y z
N MET A 1 -37.27 -24.20 23.31
CA MET A 1 -36.72 -24.22 21.94
C MET A 1 -36.45 -22.83 21.36
N GLN A 2 -37.25 -21.79 21.69
CA GLN A 2 -37.08 -20.42 21.17
C GLN A 2 -35.73 -19.76 21.56
N LYS A 3 -35.27 -19.92 22.81
CA LYS A 3 -33.94 -19.44 23.28
C LYS A 3 -32.73 -20.04 22.55
N ALA A 4 -32.85 -21.25 22.00
CA ALA A 4 -31.73 -21.89 21.28
C ALA A 4 -31.54 -21.32 19.87
N ALA A 5 -32.63 -20.84 19.23
CA ALA A 5 -32.58 -20.24 17.91
C ALA A 5 -32.03 -18.79 17.93
N GLU A 6 -32.34 -18.01 18.98
CA GLU A 6 -31.79 -16.65 19.17
C GLU A 6 -30.26 -16.65 19.31
N ASN A 7 -29.71 -17.63 20.04
CA ASN A 7 -28.26 -17.78 20.20
C ASN A 7 -27.53 -18.10 18.88
N GLY A 8 -28.22 -18.74 17.93
CA GLY A 8 -27.65 -19.09 16.61
C GLY A 8 -27.52 -17.89 15.69
N VAL A 9 -28.56 -17.04 15.63
CA VAL A 9 -28.57 -15.84 14.77
C VAL A 9 -27.54 -14.81 15.25
N GLY A 10 -27.47 -14.57 16.57
CA GLY A 10 -26.48 -13.65 17.15
C GLY A 10 -25.04 -14.06 16.82
N ARG A 11 -24.72 -15.35 16.89
CA ARG A 11 -23.38 -15.85 16.52
C ARG A 11 -23.07 -15.63 15.04
N ILE A 12 -24.02 -15.88 14.14
CA ILE A 12 -23.80 -15.69 12.69
C ILE A 12 -23.55 -14.21 12.38
N LEU A 13 -24.33 -13.30 12.97
CA LEU A 13 -24.13 -11.86 12.79
C LEU A 13 -22.76 -11.40 13.32
N LEU A 14 -22.29 -11.93 14.45
CA LEU A 14 -20.95 -11.67 14.96
C LEU A 14 -19.86 -12.13 13.98
N TRP A 15 -19.99 -13.33 13.40
CA TRP A 15 -19.03 -13.83 12.40
C TRP A 15 -19.01 -12.98 11.14
N ILE A 16 -20.18 -12.56 10.65
CA ILE A 16 -20.28 -11.68 9.48
C ILE A 16 -19.67 -10.32 9.78
N GLY A 17 -19.94 -9.75 10.95
CA GLY A 17 -19.32 -8.51 11.41
C GLY A 17 -17.80 -8.63 11.47
N GLY A 18 -17.27 -9.71 12.04
CA GLY A 18 -15.84 -9.99 12.05
C GLY A 18 -15.23 -10.09 10.65
N LEU A 19 -15.90 -10.79 9.73
CA LEU A 19 -15.48 -10.90 8.33
C LEU A 19 -15.53 -9.55 7.60
N ALA A 20 -16.53 -8.72 7.86
CA ALA A 20 -16.65 -7.39 7.26
C ALA A 20 -15.49 -6.46 7.65
N LEU A 21 -14.94 -6.64 8.86
CA LEU A 21 -13.85 -5.83 9.39
C LEU A 21 -12.45 -6.29 8.95
N LEU A 22 -12.31 -7.45 8.28
CA LEU A 22 -10.99 -7.98 7.92
C LEU A 22 -10.12 -7.00 7.12
N PRO A 23 -10.60 -6.33 6.04
CA PRO A 23 -9.75 -5.38 5.31
C PRO A 23 -9.26 -4.23 6.18
N LEU A 24 -10.12 -3.73 7.07
CA LEU A 24 -9.77 -2.66 8.02
C LEU A 24 -8.75 -3.15 9.05
N LEU A 25 -8.89 -4.39 9.53
CA LEU A 25 -7.93 -5.00 10.43
C LEU A 25 -6.55 -5.11 9.77
N PHE A 26 -6.46 -5.59 8.53
CA PHE A 26 -5.19 -5.69 7.82
C PHE A 26 -4.58 -4.32 7.50
N ALA A 27 -5.39 -3.34 7.09
CA ALA A 27 -4.94 -1.96 6.92
C ALA A 27 -4.41 -1.39 8.25
N GLY A 28 -5.09 -1.63 9.37
CA GLY A 28 -4.65 -1.23 10.70
C GLY A 28 -3.33 -1.89 11.09
N ILE A 29 -3.16 -3.19 10.86
CA ILE A 29 -1.90 -3.91 11.09
C ILE A 29 -0.78 -3.30 10.24
N TYR A 30 -1.03 -3.04 8.95
CA TYR A 30 -0.06 -2.39 8.07
C TYR A 30 0.40 -1.03 8.61
N ILE A 31 -0.54 -0.16 9.01
CA ILE A 31 -0.21 1.15 9.60
C ILE A 31 0.60 0.98 10.90
N LEU A 32 0.23 0.05 11.77
CA LEU A 32 0.94 -0.20 13.03
C LEU A 32 2.37 -0.71 12.83
N LEU A 33 2.62 -1.48 11.78
CA LEU A 33 3.95 -2.00 11.46
C LEU A 33 4.84 -0.96 10.76
N VAL A 34 4.26 -0.04 10.00
CA VAL A 34 5.00 0.92 9.18
C VAL A 34 5.20 2.26 9.88
N SER A 35 4.21 2.76 10.63
CA SER A 35 4.31 4.07 11.30
C SER A 35 5.51 4.24 12.24
N PRO A 36 5.98 3.22 13.00
CA PRO A 36 7.15 3.40 13.84
C PRO A 36 8.44 3.62 13.04
N GLN A 37 8.48 3.19 11.78
CA GLN A 37 9.67 3.30 10.95
C GLN A 37 10.06 4.77 10.72
N GLU A 38 9.13 5.72 10.75
CA GLU A 38 9.43 7.16 10.61
C GLU A 38 10.62 7.61 11.47
N ARG A 39 10.71 7.12 12.71
CA ARG A 39 11.70 7.54 13.69
C ARG A 39 13.06 6.87 13.51
N ASP A 40 13.05 5.59 13.11
CA ASP A 40 14.24 4.73 13.09
C ASP A 40 14.69 4.40 11.66
N ARG A 41 14.10 5.07 10.65
CA ARG A 41 14.36 4.79 9.22
C ARG A 41 15.75 5.24 8.80
N PHE A 42 16.18 6.39 9.31
CA PHE A 42 17.37 7.08 8.88
C PHE A 42 18.51 6.83 9.86
N ASP A 43 19.69 6.54 9.32
CA ASP A 43 20.90 6.42 10.11
C ASP A 43 21.54 7.79 10.29
N ALA A 44 21.59 8.23 11.55
CA ALA A 44 22.10 9.55 11.93
C ALA A 44 23.50 9.86 11.39
N GLN A 45 24.33 8.84 11.10
CA GLN A 45 25.65 9.07 10.51
C GLN A 45 25.59 9.74 9.14
N TYR A 46 24.50 9.57 8.39
CA TYR A 46 24.29 10.18 7.07
C TYR A 46 23.60 11.55 7.13
N PHE A 47 23.35 12.07 8.34
CA PHE A 47 22.72 13.38 8.56
C PHE A 47 23.60 14.31 9.39
N ASP A 48 24.90 14.03 9.44
CA ASP A 48 25.87 14.96 10.00
C ASP A 48 26.07 16.20 9.10
N THR A 49 26.81 17.19 9.61
CA THR A 49 27.10 18.43 8.89
C THR A 49 27.80 18.19 7.54
N GLY A 50 28.59 17.12 7.41
CA GLY A 50 29.29 16.79 6.18
C GLY A 50 28.33 16.36 5.07
N PHE A 51 27.42 15.44 5.37
CA PHE A 51 26.39 14.99 4.42
C PHE A 51 25.34 16.06 4.15
N GLN A 52 24.95 16.84 5.15
CA GLN A 52 24.05 17.99 4.96
C GLN A 52 24.66 18.99 3.98
N GLN A 53 25.94 19.33 4.09
CA GLN A 53 26.59 20.23 3.15
C GLN A 53 26.75 19.63 1.76
N LYS A 54 27.13 18.34 1.68
CA LYS A 54 27.32 17.63 0.41
C LYS A 54 26.01 17.51 -0.40
N TYR A 55 24.88 17.37 0.28
CA TYR A 55 23.56 17.17 -0.33
C TYR A 55 22.53 18.24 0.11
N ALA A 56 23.01 19.46 0.37
CA ALA A 56 22.14 20.60 0.71
C ALA A 56 21.29 21.01 -0.49
N GLY A 57 21.86 20.94 -1.68
CA GLY A 57 21.19 21.27 -2.93
C GLY A 57 20.53 20.05 -3.56
N PHE A 58 19.32 20.26 -4.11
CA PHE A 58 18.68 19.24 -4.94
C PHE A 58 19.50 18.91 -6.20
N ALA A 59 20.30 19.84 -6.71
CA ALA A 59 21.18 19.60 -7.86
C ALA A 59 22.28 18.57 -7.53
N ASP A 60 22.84 18.64 -6.32
CA ASP A 60 23.94 17.76 -5.90
C ASP A 60 23.46 16.31 -5.74
N VAL A 61 22.28 16.12 -5.14
CA VAL A 61 21.67 14.77 -5.02
C VAL A 61 21.26 14.22 -6.38
N LEU A 62 20.87 15.09 -7.33
CA LEU A 62 20.41 14.72 -8.66
C LEU A 62 21.55 14.18 -9.52
N GLU A 63 22.72 14.82 -9.47
CA GLU A 63 23.95 14.37 -10.12
C GLU A 63 24.39 13.01 -9.56
N ALA A 64 24.41 12.87 -8.24
CA ALA A 64 24.71 11.59 -7.59
C ALA A 64 23.67 10.51 -7.95
N GLY A 65 22.39 10.87 -8.04
CA GLY A 65 21.31 9.99 -8.50
C GLY A 65 21.46 9.55 -9.96
N GLN A 66 21.96 10.43 -10.83
CA GLN A 66 22.29 10.09 -12.22
C GLN A 66 23.45 9.10 -12.27
N SER A 67 24.49 9.32 -11.47
CA SER A 67 25.61 8.36 -11.36
C SER A 67 25.12 7.01 -10.87
N LEU A 68 24.24 6.98 -9.86
CA LEU A 68 23.65 5.74 -9.35
C LEU A 68 22.82 5.02 -10.42
N ALA A 69 22.05 5.76 -11.23
CA ALA A 69 21.24 5.19 -12.30
C ALA A 69 22.11 4.57 -13.41
N SER A 70 23.25 5.18 -13.72
CA SER A 70 24.22 4.69 -14.73
C SER A 70 25.10 3.54 -14.20
N SER A 71 25.54 3.64 -12.95
CA SER A 71 26.44 2.70 -12.28
C SER A 71 25.92 2.41 -10.87
N PRO A 72 25.13 1.33 -10.68
CA PRO A 72 24.55 1.01 -9.39
C PRO A 72 25.65 0.55 -8.41
N GLU A 73 25.94 1.39 -7.42
CA GLU A 73 26.89 1.09 -6.35
C GLU A 73 26.20 1.12 -4.99
N ASP A 74 26.37 0.04 -4.20
CA ASP A 74 25.73 -0.10 -2.88
C ASP A 74 26.11 1.03 -1.92
N GLY A 75 27.37 1.49 -1.98
CA GLY A 75 27.87 2.57 -1.14
C GLY A 75 27.16 3.89 -1.42
N LEU A 76 27.09 4.26 -2.70
CA LEU A 76 26.39 5.48 -3.15
C LEU A 76 24.89 5.40 -2.87
N TYR A 77 24.27 4.24 -3.06
CA TYR A 77 22.85 4.06 -2.75
C TYR A 77 22.55 4.22 -1.25
N ARG A 78 23.35 3.59 -0.39
CA ARG A 78 23.21 3.74 1.06
C ARG A 78 23.43 5.18 1.49
N GLU A 79 24.44 5.84 0.93
CA GLU A 79 24.69 7.25 1.15
C GLU A 79 23.46 8.07 0.76
N LEU A 80 23.00 8.00 -0.50
CA LEU A 80 21.89 8.81 -1.01
C LEU A 80 20.57 8.57 -0.29
N THR A 81 20.32 7.34 0.16
CA THR A 81 19.09 7.02 0.90
C THR A 81 19.18 7.36 2.38
N GLY A 82 20.37 7.30 2.97
CA GLY A 82 20.61 7.53 4.40
C GLY A 82 19.91 6.52 5.31
N LEU A 83 19.50 5.36 4.78
CA LEU A 83 18.70 4.38 5.52
C LEU A 83 19.55 3.52 6.46
N THR A 84 19.02 3.21 7.65
CA THR A 84 19.63 2.28 8.61
C THR A 84 19.75 0.88 8.06
N VAL A 85 18.71 0.40 7.37
CA VAL A 85 18.72 -0.88 6.65
C VAL A 85 18.43 -0.58 5.19
N PRO A 86 19.47 -0.26 4.40
CA PRO A 86 19.28 -0.01 2.98
C PRO A 86 18.88 -1.33 2.32
N GLY A 87 17.83 -1.28 1.51
CA GLY A 87 17.47 -2.39 0.64
C GLY A 87 18.57 -2.66 -0.39
N THR A 88 18.31 -3.58 -1.32
CA THR A 88 19.19 -3.79 -2.46
C THR A 88 19.10 -2.62 -3.43
N VAL A 89 20.22 -2.28 -4.08
CA VAL A 89 20.21 -1.34 -5.20
C VAL A 89 19.25 -1.89 -6.25
N PRO A 90 18.33 -1.07 -6.79
CA PRO A 90 17.42 -1.53 -7.83
C PRO A 90 18.21 -2.12 -9.00
N GLU A 91 17.92 -3.36 -9.40
CA GLU A 91 18.59 -4.06 -10.53
C GLU A 91 18.39 -3.35 -11.88
N ASN A 92 17.57 -2.31 -11.93
CA ASN A 92 17.15 -1.60 -13.11
C ASN A 92 18.18 -0.57 -13.58
N SER A 93 19.47 -0.90 -13.57
CA SER A 93 20.49 0.04 -14.04
C SER A 93 20.27 0.41 -15.51
N LEU A 94 20.51 1.68 -15.81
CA LEU A 94 20.49 2.21 -17.16
C LEU A 94 21.94 2.15 -17.69
N ASN A 95 22.15 1.51 -18.84
CA ASN A 95 23.48 1.44 -19.43
C ASN A 95 23.72 2.67 -20.32
N GLY A 96 24.82 3.40 -20.15
CA GLY A 96 25.25 4.45 -21.08
C GLY A 96 24.81 5.89 -20.72
N ASP A 97 24.55 6.73 -21.73
CA ASP A 97 24.19 8.15 -21.55
C ASP A 97 22.78 8.26 -20.94
N VAL A 98 22.74 8.46 -19.62
CA VAL A 98 21.52 8.67 -18.85
C VAL A 98 21.22 10.16 -18.80
N ARG A 99 19.99 10.51 -19.15
CA ARG A 99 19.46 11.87 -18.98
C ARG A 99 18.28 11.84 -18.03
N TYR A 100 17.92 12.98 -17.47
CA TYR A 100 16.79 13.08 -16.56
C TYR A 100 15.78 14.12 -17.04
N PHE A 101 14.52 13.86 -16.72
CA PHE A 101 13.46 14.86 -16.76
C PHE A 101 12.80 14.90 -15.40
N ARG A 102 12.61 16.12 -14.89
CA ARG A 102 11.71 16.35 -13.78
C ARG A 102 10.29 16.15 -14.27
N LEU A 103 9.58 15.20 -13.67
CA LEU A 103 8.15 15.05 -13.94
C LEU A 103 7.42 16.24 -13.30
N PRO A 104 6.27 16.68 -13.87
CA PRO A 104 5.41 17.67 -13.22
C PRO A 104 5.17 17.25 -11.76
N ASP A 105 5.10 18.22 -10.84
CA ASP A 105 4.97 18.02 -9.39
C ASP A 105 3.56 17.49 -9.00
N ASP A 106 3.03 16.54 -9.76
CA ASP A 106 1.63 16.11 -9.77
C ASP A 106 1.38 14.95 -8.78
N GLU A 107 1.87 15.08 -7.54
CA GLU A 107 1.81 14.09 -6.43
C GLU A 107 2.97 13.08 -6.39
N PRO A 108 3.51 12.77 -5.18
CA PRO A 108 3.16 13.33 -3.88
C PRO A 108 3.84 14.70 -3.62
N PRO A 109 3.19 15.64 -2.90
CA PRO A 109 3.60 17.05 -2.82
C PRO A 109 4.98 17.26 -2.18
N ASP A 110 5.40 16.37 -1.28
CA ASP A 110 6.68 16.48 -0.56
C ASP A 110 7.83 15.77 -1.30
N TYR A 111 7.56 15.26 -2.50
CA TYR A 111 8.49 14.45 -3.27
C TYR A 111 8.79 15.07 -4.63
N ARG A 112 10.07 15.15 -4.95
CA ARG A 112 10.53 15.45 -6.30
C ARG A 112 10.69 14.16 -7.07
N ILE A 113 9.95 14.02 -8.17
CA ILE A 113 9.96 12.83 -9.00
C ILE A 113 10.86 13.06 -10.21
N ILE A 114 11.93 12.28 -10.30
CA ILE A 114 12.88 12.35 -11.39
C ILE A 114 12.81 11.06 -12.19
N ARG A 115 12.57 11.21 -13.49
CA ARG A 115 12.68 10.10 -14.44
C ARG A 115 14.03 10.16 -15.14
N TYR A 116 14.85 9.17 -14.87
CA TYR A 116 16.05 8.87 -15.61
C TYR A 116 15.70 8.01 -16.83
N TYR A 117 16.28 8.30 -17.98
CA TYR A 117 16.05 7.54 -19.20
C TYR A 117 17.36 7.30 -19.93
N GLU A 118 17.47 6.10 -20.49
CA GLU A 118 18.57 5.72 -21.36
C GLU A 118 18.30 6.27 -22.77
N HIS A 119 19.23 7.07 -23.30
CA HIS A 119 19.04 7.74 -24.60
C HIS A 119 18.76 6.76 -25.76
N LEU A 120 19.30 5.53 -25.69
CA LEU A 120 19.21 4.53 -26.75
C LEU A 120 18.31 3.33 -26.40
N GLY A 121 18.18 2.97 -25.12
CA GLY A 121 17.60 1.69 -24.70
C GLY A 121 16.11 1.66 -24.41
N LYS A 122 15.39 2.78 -24.55
CA LYS A 122 13.96 2.93 -24.16
C LYS A 122 13.66 2.52 -22.70
N ARG A 123 14.67 2.31 -21.87
CA ARG A 123 14.53 2.04 -20.45
C ARG A 123 14.44 3.36 -19.69
N SER A 124 13.62 3.36 -18.65
CA SER A 124 13.53 4.49 -17.73
C SER A 124 13.38 4.01 -16.31
N VAL A 125 14.03 4.72 -15.38
CA VAL A 125 13.89 4.52 -13.94
C VAL A 125 13.33 5.79 -13.34
N VAL A 126 12.44 5.63 -12.36
CA VAL A 126 11.86 6.74 -11.61
C VAL A 126 12.39 6.69 -10.19
N HIS A 127 13.04 7.78 -9.78
CA HIS A 127 13.50 8.01 -8.43
C HIS A 127 12.69 9.12 -7.77
N TYR A 128 12.54 9.01 -6.46
CA TYR A 128 11.80 9.95 -5.63
C TYR A 128 12.80 10.57 -4.66
N TYR A 129 12.71 11.88 -4.48
CA TYR A 129 13.59 12.61 -3.59
C TYR A 129 12.78 13.47 -2.64
N THR A 130 13.22 13.56 -1.39
CA THR A 130 12.62 14.46 -0.40
C THR A 130 13.72 15.07 0.46
N GLU A 131 13.38 16.13 1.19
CA GLU A 131 14.29 16.79 2.12
C GLU A 131 14.02 16.27 3.54
N VAL A 132 15.07 15.78 4.20
CA VAL A 132 15.02 15.26 5.57
C VAL A 132 16.13 15.95 6.35
N ASP A 133 15.78 16.65 7.42
CA ASP A 133 16.72 17.37 8.30
C ASP A 133 17.76 18.24 7.54
N GLY A 134 17.29 18.99 6.54
CA GLY A 134 18.12 19.90 5.74
C GLY A 134 18.99 19.22 4.68
N ARG A 135 18.73 17.94 4.38
CA ARG A 135 19.47 17.14 3.41
C ARG A 135 18.51 16.52 2.39
N TRP A 136 18.82 16.61 1.10
CA TRP A 136 18.07 15.87 0.09
C TRP A 136 18.48 14.39 0.08
N VAL A 137 17.49 13.51 0.11
CA VAL A 137 17.69 12.05 0.11
C VAL A 137 16.90 11.38 -1.01
N LEU A 138 17.43 10.27 -1.53
CA LEU A 138 16.73 9.35 -2.41
C LEU A 138 15.80 8.47 -1.57
N VAL A 139 14.50 8.46 -1.88
CA VAL A 139 13.51 7.65 -1.17
C VAL A 139 13.19 6.40 -1.99
N PRO A 140 13.48 5.20 -1.47
CA PRO A 140 13.07 3.97 -2.13
C PRO A 140 11.57 3.74 -1.99
N ARG A 141 10.99 3.03 -2.97
CA ARG A 141 9.58 2.62 -2.96
C ARG A 141 9.33 1.42 -2.03
N ASP A 142 9.59 1.60 -0.75
CA ASP A 142 9.34 0.61 0.30
C ASP A 142 7.96 0.80 0.96
N ALA A 143 7.66 -0.02 1.98
CA ALA A 143 6.38 0.04 2.68
C ALA A 143 6.12 1.42 3.32
N TYR A 144 7.16 2.08 3.82
CA TYR A 144 7.06 3.42 4.39
C TYR A 144 6.72 4.45 3.31
N PHE A 145 7.39 4.41 2.15
CA PHE A 145 7.06 5.31 1.04
C PHE A 145 5.59 5.23 0.66
N TYR A 146 5.02 4.02 0.54
CA TYR A 146 3.60 3.89 0.22
C TYR A 146 2.69 4.42 1.32
N TYR A 147 3.06 4.24 2.59
CA TYR A 147 2.34 4.77 3.76
C TYR A 147 2.32 6.29 3.76
N ASP A 148 3.51 6.90 3.65
CA ASP A 148 3.76 8.34 3.71
C ASP A 148 3.09 9.09 2.55
N THR A 149 3.21 8.54 1.33
CA THR A 149 2.58 9.13 0.13
C THR A 149 1.07 8.89 0.05
N GLY A 150 0.50 8.06 0.91
CA GLY A 150 -0.90 7.65 0.83
C GLY A 150 -1.24 6.74 -0.37
N LEU A 151 -0.27 6.40 -1.22
CA LEU A 151 -0.47 5.53 -2.39
C LEU A 151 -1.00 4.14 -2.01
N TRP A 152 -0.76 3.68 -0.78
CA TRP A 152 -1.34 2.45 -0.25
C TRP A 152 -2.89 2.45 -0.33
N LEU A 153 -3.54 3.61 -0.19
CA LEU A 153 -4.99 3.73 -0.29
C LEU A 153 -5.52 3.37 -1.68
N GLN A 154 -4.76 3.66 -2.74
CA GLN A 154 -5.14 3.33 -4.11
C GLN A 154 -5.27 1.81 -4.32
N THR A 155 -4.54 1.01 -3.53
CA THR A 155 -4.63 -0.46 -3.57
C THR A 155 -5.67 -0.98 -2.57
N TRP A 156 -5.65 -0.47 -1.34
CA TRP A 156 -6.50 -0.98 -0.25
C TRP A 156 -7.97 -0.62 -0.39
N MET A 157 -8.29 0.56 -0.92
CA MET A 157 -9.69 0.99 -1.08
C MET A 157 -10.45 0.09 -2.07
N PRO A 158 -9.97 -0.15 -3.31
CA PRO A 158 -10.65 -1.07 -4.23
C PRO A 158 -10.77 -2.49 -3.68
N LEU A 159 -9.75 -2.98 -2.98
CA LEU A 159 -9.76 -4.31 -2.38
C LEU A 159 -10.83 -4.42 -1.28
N THR A 160 -10.93 -3.40 -0.42
CA THR A 160 -11.94 -3.32 0.65
C THR A 160 -13.36 -3.27 0.07
N VAL A 161 -13.58 -2.42 -0.94
CA VAL A 161 -14.88 -2.33 -1.62
C VAL A 161 -15.25 -3.66 -2.28
N THR A 162 -14.31 -4.28 -2.99
CA THR A 162 -14.52 -5.59 -3.64
C THR A 162 -14.87 -6.66 -2.61
N TRP A 163 -14.17 -6.68 -1.47
CA TRP A 163 -14.46 -7.58 -0.36
C TRP A 163 -15.89 -7.41 0.15
N TRP A 164 -16.33 -6.17 0.39
CA TRP A 164 -17.68 -5.90 0.86
C TRP A 164 -18.76 -6.24 -0.17
N ILE A 165 -18.50 -6.05 -1.47
CA ILE A 165 -19.41 -6.47 -2.54
C ILE A 165 -19.59 -7.99 -2.51
N ILE A 166 -18.50 -8.74 -2.45
CA ILE A 166 -18.53 -10.21 -2.39
C ILE A 166 -19.29 -10.67 -1.14
N LEU A 167 -18.96 -10.11 0.02
CA LEU A 167 -19.62 -10.44 1.28
C LEU A 167 -21.12 -10.16 1.21
N SER A 168 -21.51 -9.00 0.67
CA SER A 168 -22.92 -8.63 0.48
C SER A 168 -23.65 -9.58 -0.46
N GLY A 169 -23.02 -10.01 -1.55
CA GLY A 169 -23.58 -10.99 -2.49
C GLY A 169 -23.82 -12.37 -1.85
N VAL A 170 -22.87 -12.82 -1.02
CA VAL A 170 -23.04 -14.06 -0.23
C VAL A 170 -24.20 -13.93 0.75
N LEU A 171 -24.28 -12.81 1.49
CA LEU A 171 -25.38 -12.55 2.43
C LEU A 171 -26.73 -12.52 1.74
N LEU A 172 -26.83 -11.86 0.58
CA LEU A 172 -28.05 -11.81 -0.22
C LEU A 172 -28.47 -13.21 -0.67
N THR A 173 -27.53 -14.03 -1.14
CA THR A 173 -27.82 -15.41 -1.57
C THR A 173 -28.34 -16.27 -0.42
N LEU A 174 -27.71 -16.17 0.76
CA LEU A 174 -28.16 -16.86 1.97
C LEU A 174 -29.54 -16.40 2.42
N PHE A 175 -29.81 -15.09 2.36
CA PHE A 175 -31.10 -14.50 2.70
C PHE A 175 -32.21 -15.00 1.75
N LEU A 176 -31.96 -14.97 0.43
CA LEU A 176 -32.91 -15.45 -0.57
C LEU A 176 -33.19 -16.95 -0.41
N ARG A 177 -32.15 -17.76 -0.15
CA ARG A 177 -32.31 -19.19 0.14
C ARG A 177 -33.17 -19.43 1.37
N HIS A 178 -32.93 -18.68 2.45
CA HIS A 178 -33.72 -18.80 3.67
C HIS A 178 -35.19 -18.42 3.46
N ARG A 179 -35.45 -17.30 2.75
CA ARG A 179 -36.81 -16.89 2.36
C ARG A 179 -37.50 -17.94 1.49
N GLY A 180 -36.83 -18.46 0.46
CA GLY A 180 -37.38 -19.48 -0.42
C GLY A 180 -37.76 -20.77 0.32
N LEU A 181 -36.97 -21.19 1.31
CA LEU A 181 -37.29 -22.32 2.18
C LEU A 181 -38.54 -22.07 3.04
N MET A 182 -38.73 -20.86 3.56
CA MET A 182 -39.94 -20.51 4.31
C MET A 182 -41.19 -20.55 3.44
N TRP A 183 -41.14 -20.00 2.22
CA TRP A 183 -42.26 -20.07 1.29
C TRP A 183 -42.64 -21.52 0.96
N ARG A 184 -41.66 -22.40 0.70
CA ARG A 184 -41.95 -23.83 0.44
C ARG A 184 -42.67 -24.52 1.61
N ARG A 185 -42.36 -24.17 2.86
CA ARG A 185 -43.05 -24.74 4.04
C ARG A 185 -44.51 -24.30 4.14
N LEU A 186 -44.83 -23.07 3.74
CA LEU A 186 -46.20 -22.56 3.76
C LEU A 186 -47.10 -23.24 2.72
N TRP A 187 -46.55 -23.68 1.58
CA TRP A 187 -47.32 -24.32 0.51
C TRP A 187 -47.49 -25.85 0.66
N ILE A 188 -46.69 -26.51 1.50
CA ILE A 188 -46.75 -27.97 1.73
C ILE A 188 -47.63 -28.33 2.94
N MET A 189 -48.38 -27.38 3.52
CA MET A 189 -49.41 -27.78 4.48
C MET A 189 -50.48 -28.59 3.74
N PRO A 190 -50.70 -29.86 4.09
CA PRO A 190 -51.77 -30.64 3.47
C PRO A 190 -53.06 -29.86 3.70
N ARG A 191 -53.81 -29.60 2.63
CA ARG A 191 -55.24 -29.30 2.78
C ARG A 191 -55.80 -30.50 3.52
N VAL A 192 -56.04 -30.35 4.82
CA VAL A 192 -56.88 -31.28 5.55
C VAL A 192 -58.21 -31.18 4.84
N ASN A 193 -58.49 -32.16 3.98
CA ASN A 193 -59.79 -32.32 3.38
C ASN A 193 -60.70 -32.72 4.54
N ASP A 194 -61.44 -31.74 5.06
CA ASP A 194 -62.65 -31.96 5.82
C ASP A 194 -63.66 -32.61 4.86
N THR A 195 -63.58 -33.92 4.69
CA THR A 195 -64.66 -34.72 4.10
C THR A 195 -65.26 -35.55 5.22
N GLY A 196 -66.30 -34.99 5.84
CA GLY A 196 -67.39 -35.76 6.41
C GLY A 196 -68.28 -36.35 5.32
#